data_AF-A0A2X2JBI5-F1
#
_entry.id   AF-A0A2X2JBI5-F1
#
_cell.length_a   1.000
_cell.length_b   1.000
_cell.length_c   1.000
_cell.angle_alpha   90.00
_cell.angle_beta   90.00
_cell.angle_gamma   90.00
#
_symmetry.space_group_name_H-M   'P 1'
#
loop_
_entity.id
_entity.type
_entity.pdbx_description
1 polymer ?
#
loop_
_entity_poly.entity_id
_entity_poly.type
_entity_poly.pdbx_seq_one_letter_code
_entity_poly.pdbx_strand_id
1 'polypeptide(L)'
;MTLAHTGYTAGQVLRAWTPFLFLTATVTLWSIPPFKALFASGGALYEWVINIPVPYLDKLVARMPPVVSEATAYAAVFKFDWFSATGTAILFAALLSIVWLKMKPSDAISTFGSTLKELALPIYSIGMVLAFAFISNYSGLSSTLALALAHTGHAFTFFSPFLGWLGVFLTGSDTSSNALFAALQATAAQQIGVSDLLLVAANTTGGVTGKMISPQSIAIACAAVGLVGKESDLFRFTVKHSLIFTCMVGVITTLQAYVLTWMIP
;
A
#
# COMPACT_ATOMS: atom_id res chain seq x y z
N MET A 1 33.21 1.52 22.63
CA MET A 1 33.39 1.45 21.17
C MET A 1 33.40 2.87 20.64
N THR A 2 34.58 3.46 20.47
CA THR A 2 34.74 4.83 19.96
C THR A 2 34.45 4.82 18.47
N LEU A 3 33.32 5.39 18.04
CA LEU A 3 33.05 5.68 16.64
C LEU A 3 34.10 6.67 16.16
N ALA A 4 35.14 6.18 15.50
CA ALA A 4 36.11 7.03 14.83
C ALA A 4 35.35 7.79 13.73
N HIS A 5 35.21 9.11 13.89
CA HIS A 5 34.66 9.98 12.86
C HIS A 5 35.67 10.10 11.71
N THR A 6 35.74 9.09 10.85
CA THR A 6 36.39 9.23 9.54
C THR A 6 35.57 10.23 8.73
N GLY A 7 36.11 11.42 8.51
CA GLY A 7 35.50 12.40 7.63
C GLY A 7 35.49 11.87 6.19
N TYR A 8 34.31 11.51 5.69
CA TYR A 8 34.14 11.11 4.30
C TYR A 8 34.14 12.34 3.40
N THR A 9 34.78 12.21 2.24
CA THR A 9 34.73 13.27 1.21
C THR A 9 33.32 13.39 0.63
N ALA A 10 32.94 14.59 0.17
CA ALA A 10 31.63 14.81 -0.46
C ALA A 10 31.36 13.83 -1.62
N GLY A 11 32.40 13.45 -2.38
CA GLY A 11 32.30 12.47 -3.45
C GLY A 11 32.02 11.04 -2.96
N GLN A 12 32.58 10.63 -1.82
CA GLN A 12 32.28 9.33 -1.21
C GLN A 12 30.86 9.28 -0.66
N VAL A 13 30.42 10.37 -0.02
CA VAL A 13 29.03 10.50 0.44
C VAL A 13 28.10 10.44 -0.76
N LEU A 14 28.31 11.25 -1.80
CA LEU A 14 27.47 11.24 -3.00
C LEU A 14 27.41 9.85 -3.64
N ARG A 15 28.55 9.14 -3.74
CA ARG A 15 28.61 7.78 -4.26
C ARG A 15 27.84 6.78 -3.39
N ALA A 16 27.81 6.93 -2.07
CA ALA A 16 27.02 6.07 -1.19
C ALA A 16 25.50 6.29 -1.37
N TRP A 17 25.09 7.49 -1.80
CA TRP A 17 23.70 7.85 -2.07
C TRP A 17 23.21 7.45 -3.46
N THR A 18 24.08 7.02 -4.38
CA THR A 18 23.67 6.71 -5.76
C THR A 18 22.59 5.64 -5.88
N PRO A 19 22.52 4.59 -5.03
CA PRO A 19 21.41 3.62 -5.10
C PRO A 19 20.05 4.24 -4.87
N PHE A 20 19.96 5.20 -3.94
CA PHE A 20 18.72 5.95 -3.69
C PHE A 20 18.36 6.83 -4.89
N LEU A 21 19.35 7.48 -5.50
CA LEU A 21 19.11 8.27 -6.71
C LEU A 21 18.62 7.42 -7.88
N PHE A 22 19.23 6.25 -8.09
CA PHE A 22 18.77 5.31 -9.13
C PHE A 22 17.36 4.79 -8.84
N LEU A 23 17.07 4.44 -7.59
CA LEU A 23 15.73 4.02 -7.16
C LEU A 23 14.70 5.10 -7.43
N THR A 24 14.95 6.34 -7.01
CA THR A 24 14.05 7.47 -7.25
C THR A 24 13.84 7.70 -8.74
N ALA A 25 14.91 7.67 -9.54
CA ALA A 25 14.83 7.88 -10.99
C ALA A 25 14.02 6.79 -11.69
N THR A 26 14.30 5.51 -11.45
CA THR A 26 13.60 4.40 -12.11
C THR A 26 12.15 4.30 -11.66
N VAL A 27 11.85 4.46 -10.37
CA VAL A 27 10.47 4.42 -9.87
C VAL A 27 9.66 5.59 -10.42
N THR A 28 10.24 6.78 -10.51
CA THR A 28 9.58 7.94 -11.14
C THR A 28 9.27 7.64 -12.60
N LEU A 29 10.25 7.13 -13.36
CA LEU A 29 10.07 6.77 -14.76
C LEU A 29 8.98 5.70 -14.97
N TRP A 30 8.86 4.73 -14.08
CA TRP A 30 7.78 3.74 -14.14
C TRP A 30 6.42 4.30 -13.74
N SER A 31 6.40 5.38 -12.96
CA SER A 31 5.18 5.93 -12.37
C SER A 31 4.52 7.02 -13.21
N ILE A 32 5.25 7.63 -14.16
CA ILE A 32 4.70 8.70 -15.01
C ILE A 32 3.60 8.19 -15.95
N PRO A 33 2.56 9.00 -16.24
CA PRO A 33 1.45 8.60 -17.10
C PRO A 33 1.86 8.07 -18.49
N PRO A 34 2.83 8.66 -19.21
CA PRO A 34 3.24 8.17 -20.53
C PRO A 34 3.79 6.73 -20.49
N PHE A 35 4.54 6.37 -19.45
CA PHE A 35 5.09 5.02 -19.32
C PHE A 35 3.96 4.01 -19.03
N LYS A 36 3.05 4.35 -18.11
CA LYS A 36 1.88 3.51 -17.80
C LYS A 36 0.97 3.32 -19.02
N ALA A 37 0.84 4.35 -19.86
CA ALA A 37 0.04 4.29 -21.08
C ALA A 37 0.55 3.25 -22.09
N LEU A 38 1.84 2.91 -22.09
CA LEU A 38 2.40 1.86 -22.95
C LEU A 38 1.79 0.48 -22.67
N PHE A 39 1.37 0.23 -21.43
CA PHE A 39 0.81 -1.05 -20.97
C PHE A 39 -0.71 -1.00 -20.80
N ALA A 40 -1.34 0.16 -21.04
CA ALA A 40 -2.78 0.31 -21.07
C ALA A 40 -3.37 -0.35 -22.33
N SER A 41 -4.69 -0.59 -22.34
CA SER A 41 -5.37 -1.14 -23.51
C SER A 41 -5.11 -0.30 -24.75
N GLY A 42 -4.58 -0.93 -25.81
CA GLY A 42 -4.17 -0.26 -27.06
C GLY A 42 -2.76 0.38 -27.03
N GLY A 43 -2.03 0.26 -25.92
CA GLY A 43 -0.64 0.68 -25.79
C GLY A 43 0.34 -0.27 -26.49
N ALA A 44 1.52 0.25 -26.83
CA ALA A 44 2.54 -0.48 -27.61
C ALA A 44 3.06 -1.76 -26.93
N LEU A 45 2.97 -1.85 -25.61
CA LEU A 45 3.43 -2.98 -24.79
C LEU A 45 2.25 -3.68 -24.09
N TYR A 46 1.02 -3.51 -24.56
CA TYR A 46 -0.15 -4.15 -23.98
C TYR A 46 -0.03 -5.69 -23.96
N GLU A 47 0.55 -6.29 -24.99
CA GLU A 47 0.80 -7.74 -25.09
C GLU A 47 1.72 -8.30 -24.00
N TRP A 48 2.46 -7.43 -23.29
CA TRP A 48 3.30 -7.84 -22.16
C TRP A 48 2.51 -7.96 -20.85
N VAL A 49 1.25 -7.51 -20.84
CA VAL A 49 0.32 -7.64 -19.72
C VAL A 49 -0.53 -8.88 -19.93
N ILE A 50 -0.26 -9.91 -19.13
CA ILE A 50 -0.98 -11.18 -19.22
C ILE A 50 -2.17 -11.12 -18.27
N ASN A 51 -3.38 -11.16 -18.82
CA ASN A 51 -4.60 -11.24 -18.04
C ASN A 51 -5.08 -12.69 -18.01
N ILE A 52 -5.09 -13.30 -16.83
CA ILE A 52 -5.47 -14.70 -16.63
C ILE A 52 -6.82 -14.71 -15.91
N PRO A 53 -7.93 -15.06 -16.60
CA PRO A 53 -9.21 -15.28 -15.94
C PRO A 53 -9.08 -16.42 -14.93
N VAL A 54 -9.54 -16.21 -13.70
CA VAL A 54 -9.49 -17.23 -12.66
C VAL A 54 -10.46 -18.35 -13.02
N PRO A 55 -9.96 -19.59 -13.25
CA PRO A 55 -10.81 -20.71 -13.59
C PRO A 55 -11.89 -20.92 -12.53
N TYR A 56 -13.12 -21.19 -12.96
CA TYR A 56 -14.26 -21.46 -12.07
C TYR A 56 -14.64 -20.30 -11.12
N LEU A 57 -14.23 -19.06 -11.40
CA LEU A 57 -14.67 -17.88 -10.66
C LEU A 57 -15.00 -16.69 -11.54
N ASP A 58 -14.28 -16.49 -12.65
CA ASP A 58 -14.51 -15.34 -13.53
C ASP A 58 -15.98 -15.24 -13.97
N LYS A 59 -16.61 -14.11 -13.67
CA LYS A 59 -18.02 -13.77 -13.98
C LYS A 59 -19.07 -14.68 -13.34
N LEU A 60 -18.71 -15.58 -12.42
CA LEU A 60 -19.69 -16.39 -11.68
C LEU A 60 -20.35 -15.63 -10.53
N VAL A 61 -19.66 -14.65 -9.96
CA VAL A 61 -20.21 -13.76 -8.94
C VAL A 61 -20.84 -12.56 -9.64
N ALA A 62 -22.03 -12.14 -9.23
CA ALA A 62 -22.66 -10.90 -9.69
C ALA A 62 -22.70 -9.88 -8.55
N ARG A 63 -22.34 -8.63 -8.85
CA ARG A 63 -22.64 -7.49 -7.97
C ARG A 63 -24.07 -7.07 -8.25
N MET A 64 -24.86 -6.90 -7.20
CA MET A 64 -26.28 -6.56 -7.27
C MET A 64 -26.55 -5.18 -6.64
N PRO A 65 -27.66 -4.51 -6.99
CA PRO A 65 -28.13 -3.34 -6.24
C PRO A 65 -28.30 -3.67 -4.75
N PRO A 66 -27.99 -2.74 -3.82
CA PRO A 66 -27.59 -1.34 -4.05
C PRO A 66 -26.08 -1.13 -4.31
N VAL A 67 -25.24 -2.17 -4.24
CA VAL A 67 -23.77 -2.06 -4.37
C VAL A 67 -23.35 -1.52 -5.75
N VAL A 68 -24.12 -1.84 -6.78
CA VAL A 68 -24.00 -1.33 -8.15
C VAL A 68 -25.39 -0.95 -8.66
N SER A 69 -25.47 0.00 -9.60
CA SER A 69 -26.76 0.47 -10.14
C SER A 69 -27.52 -0.63 -10.89
N GLU A 70 -26.81 -1.50 -11.60
CA GLU A 70 -27.36 -2.63 -12.33
C GLU A 70 -26.58 -3.91 -12.02
N ALA A 71 -27.27 -5.06 -12.09
CA ALA A 71 -26.66 -6.36 -11.87
C ALA A 71 -25.52 -6.58 -12.88
N THR A 72 -24.29 -6.68 -12.39
CA THR A 72 -23.09 -6.78 -13.22
C THR A 72 -22.23 -7.95 -12.78
N ALA A 73 -21.78 -8.76 -13.73
CA ALA A 73 -20.86 -9.85 -13.44
C ALA A 73 -19.54 -9.30 -12.91
N TYR A 74 -19.07 -9.84 -11.81
CA TYR A 74 -17.81 -9.47 -11.17
C TYR A 74 -16.67 -10.24 -11.86
N ALA A 75 -15.85 -9.51 -12.62
CA ALA A 75 -14.65 -10.06 -13.23
C ALA A 75 -13.65 -10.53 -12.17
N ALA A 76 -13.15 -11.76 -12.31
CA ALA A 76 -12.09 -12.32 -11.51
C ALA A 76 -10.90 -12.64 -12.40
N VAL A 77 -10.09 -11.62 -12.67
CA VAL A 77 -8.95 -11.70 -13.59
C VAL A 77 -7.68 -11.38 -12.82
N PHE A 78 -6.73 -12.31 -12.84
CA PHE A 78 -5.38 -12.08 -12.35
C PHE A 78 -4.59 -11.34 -13.45
N LYS A 79 -4.28 -10.08 -13.19
CA LYS A 79 -3.42 -9.26 -14.06
C LYS A 79 -1.96 -9.50 -13.68
N PHE A 80 -1.20 -10.11 -14.57
CA PHE A 80 0.24 -10.30 -14.44
C PHE A 80 0.98 -9.29 -15.31
N ASP A 81 1.47 -8.23 -14.69
CA ASP A 81 2.05 -7.05 -15.33
C ASP A 81 3.53 -6.88 -14.98
N TRP A 82 4.26 -8.00 -15.04
CA TRP A 82 5.63 -8.18 -14.56
C TRP A 82 6.59 -7.04 -14.92
N PHE A 83 6.52 -6.50 -16.15
CA PHE A 83 7.43 -5.45 -16.58
C PHE A 83 6.99 -4.05 -16.13
N SER A 84 5.68 -3.77 -16.15
CA SER A 84 5.13 -2.45 -15.77
C SER A 84 5.02 -2.27 -14.25
N ALA A 85 5.10 -3.36 -13.48
CA ALA A 85 5.07 -3.33 -12.03
C ALA A 85 6.25 -2.52 -11.46
N THR A 86 5.99 -1.73 -10.42
CA THR A 86 7.00 -0.91 -9.74
C THR A 86 8.17 -1.75 -9.20
N GLY A 87 7.94 -3.01 -8.82
CA GLY A 87 8.99 -3.93 -8.38
C GLY A 87 10.10 -4.13 -9.41
N THR A 88 9.75 -4.12 -10.70
CA THR A 88 10.74 -4.23 -11.78
C THR A 88 11.61 -2.98 -11.86
N ALA A 89 11.05 -1.78 -11.66
CA ALA A 89 11.83 -0.55 -11.57
C ALA A 89 12.87 -0.58 -10.44
N ILE A 90 12.50 -1.17 -9.29
CA ILE A 90 13.38 -1.37 -8.13
C ILE A 90 14.49 -2.37 -8.47
N LEU A 91 14.17 -3.46 -9.16
CA LEU A 91 15.17 -4.44 -9.63
C LEU A 91 16.18 -3.77 -10.57
N PHE A 92 15.72 -2.95 -11.52
CA PHE A 92 16.60 -2.18 -12.40
C PHE A 92 17.49 -1.22 -11.62
N ALA A 93 16.97 -0.50 -10.63
CA ALA A 93 17.77 0.35 -9.75
C ALA A 93 18.85 -0.45 -9.00
N ALA A 94 18.52 -1.64 -8.51
CA ALA A 94 19.47 -2.52 -7.85
C ALA A 94 20.58 -2.97 -8.81
N LEU A 95 20.25 -3.36 -10.05
CA LEU A 95 21.22 -3.74 -11.07
C LEU A 95 22.15 -2.56 -11.44
N LEU A 96 21.59 -1.37 -11.66
CA LEU A 96 22.36 -0.16 -11.90
C LEU A 96 23.29 0.15 -10.73
N SER A 97 22.82 -0.03 -9.49
CA SER A 97 23.63 0.15 -8.28
C SER A 97 24.78 -0.84 -8.20
N ILE A 98 24.56 -2.12 -8.50
CA ILE A 98 25.59 -3.17 -8.51
C ILE A 98 26.70 -2.81 -9.50
N VAL A 99 26.33 -2.41 -10.72
CA VAL A 99 27.29 -2.02 -11.78
C VAL A 99 28.05 -0.76 -11.40
N TRP A 100 27.35 0.28 -10.93
CA TRP A 100 27.95 1.57 -10.58
C TRP A 100 28.89 1.50 -9.38
N LEU A 101 28.49 0.76 -8.34
CA LEU A 101 29.31 0.56 -7.14
C LEU A 101 30.40 -0.48 -7.36
N LYS A 102 30.39 -1.21 -8.48
CA LYS A 102 31.31 -2.30 -8.81
C LYS A 102 31.29 -3.39 -7.74
N MET A 103 30.10 -3.74 -7.30
CA MET A 103 29.89 -4.79 -6.30
C MET A 103 30.25 -6.15 -6.91
N LYS A 104 30.91 -7.02 -6.13
CA LYS A 104 31.26 -8.36 -6.61
C LYS A 104 29.98 -9.17 -6.88
N PRO A 105 29.90 -9.94 -7.98
CA PRO A 105 28.71 -10.73 -8.28
C PRO A 105 28.34 -11.74 -7.18
N SER A 106 29.32 -12.32 -6.50
CA SER A 106 29.11 -13.21 -5.35
C SER A 106 28.33 -12.53 -4.23
N ASP A 107 28.73 -11.29 -3.91
CA ASP A 107 28.17 -10.53 -2.81
C ASP A 107 26.75 -10.07 -3.18
N ALA A 108 26.54 -9.70 -4.45
CA ALA A 108 25.22 -9.32 -4.96
C ALA A 108 24.23 -10.49 -4.89
N ILE A 109 24.63 -11.69 -5.33
CA ILE A 109 23.77 -12.89 -5.28
C ILE A 109 23.53 -13.32 -3.82
N SER A 110 24.56 -13.28 -2.98
CA SER A 110 24.42 -13.59 -1.55
C SER A 110 23.45 -12.63 -0.86
N THR A 111 23.57 -11.33 -1.13
CA THR A 111 22.68 -10.30 -0.59
C THR A 111 21.25 -10.53 -1.07
N PHE A 112 21.04 -10.76 -2.37
CA PHE A 112 19.72 -11.06 -2.93
C PHE A 112 19.07 -12.30 -2.28
N GLY A 113 19.84 -13.37 -2.10
CA GLY A 113 19.38 -14.59 -1.45
C GLY A 113 19.02 -14.38 0.02
N SER A 114 19.80 -13.59 0.77
CA SER A 114 19.49 -13.22 2.15
C SER A 114 18.20 -12.39 2.23
N THR A 115 18.03 -11.40 1.35
CA THR A 115 16.81 -10.59 1.27
C THR A 115 15.58 -11.45 0.96
N LEU A 116 15.67 -12.42 0.03
CA LEU A 116 14.56 -13.34 -0.26
C LEU A 116 14.16 -14.18 0.96
N LYS A 117 15.13 -14.65 1.75
CA LYS A 117 14.85 -15.41 2.98
C LYS A 117 14.18 -14.53 4.04
N GLU A 118 14.66 -13.31 4.20
CA GLU A 118 14.10 -12.33 5.14
C GLU A 118 12.66 -11.94 4.77
N LEU A 119 12.39 -11.79 3.47
CA LEU A 119 11.06 -11.43 2.96
C LEU A 119 10.11 -12.61 2.77
N ALA A 120 10.55 -13.87 2.91
CA ALA A 120 9.71 -15.05 2.64
C ALA A 120 8.45 -15.08 3.51
N LEU A 121 8.59 -14.85 4.82
CA LEU A 121 7.45 -14.80 5.74
C LEU A 121 6.53 -13.59 5.48
N PRO A 122 7.05 -12.36 5.30
CA PRO A 122 6.25 -11.23 4.84
C PRO A 122 5.48 -11.48 3.54
N ILE A 123 6.13 -12.06 2.51
CA ILE A 123 5.50 -12.37 1.21
C ILE A 123 4.35 -13.35 1.40
N TYR A 124 4.57 -14.42 2.19
CA TYR A 124 3.52 -15.38 2.51
C TYR A 124 2.35 -14.72 3.25
N SER A 125 2.64 -13.90 4.25
CA SER A 125 1.61 -13.19 5.02
C SER A 125 0.78 -12.25 4.14
N ILE A 126 1.43 -11.46 3.27
CA ILE A 126 0.74 -10.57 2.31
C ILE A 126 -0.13 -11.40 1.37
N GLY A 127 0.36 -12.54 0.87
CA GLY A 127 -0.42 -13.46 0.04
C GLY A 127 -1.68 -13.96 0.74
N MET A 128 -1.58 -14.37 2.01
CA MET A 128 -2.73 -14.82 2.80
C MET A 128 -3.75 -13.70 3.05
N VAL A 129 -3.28 -12.48 3.36
CA VAL A 129 -4.18 -11.33 3.53
C VAL A 129 -4.89 -10.99 2.23
N LEU A 130 -4.17 -11.01 1.10
CA LEU A 130 -4.77 -10.74 -0.21
C LEU A 130 -5.78 -11.83 -0.60
N ALA A 131 -5.49 -13.11 -0.29
CA ALA A 131 -6.43 -14.19 -0.49
C ALA A 131 -7.72 -14.00 0.32
N PHE A 132 -7.61 -13.66 1.61
CA PHE A 132 -8.78 -13.36 2.44
C PHE A 132 -9.53 -12.12 1.94
N ALA A 133 -8.82 -11.07 1.52
CA ALA A 133 -9.43 -9.87 0.92
C ALA A 133 -10.27 -10.21 -0.31
N PHE A 134 -9.74 -11.01 -1.24
CA PHE A 134 -10.50 -11.48 -2.40
C PHE A 134 -11.73 -12.30 -1.99
N ILE A 135 -11.58 -13.23 -1.04
CA ILE A 135 -12.71 -14.00 -0.51
C ILE A 135 -13.78 -13.07 0.09
N SER A 136 -13.37 -12.09 0.91
CA SER A 136 -14.27 -11.12 1.54
C SER A 136 -15.02 -10.26 0.50
N ASN A 137 -14.33 -9.87 -0.57
CA ASN A 137 -14.93 -9.08 -1.66
C ASN A 137 -15.90 -9.92 -2.51
N TYR A 138 -15.53 -11.14 -2.91
CA TYR A 138 -16.37 -11.99 -3.76
C TYR A 138 -17.55 -12.62 -2.99
N SER A 139 -17.41 -12.85 -1.67
CA SER A 139 -18.52 -13.35 -0.82
C SER A 139 -19.51 -12.26 -0.41
N GLY A 140 -19.23 -10.98 -0.69
CA GLY A 140 -20.10 -9.86 -0.32
C GLY A 140 -19.98 -9.40 1.14
N LEU A 141 -19.03 -9.94 1.91
CA LEU A 141 -18.75 -9.50 3.28
C LEU A 141 -18.35 -8.01 3.32
N SER A 142 -17.41 -7.60 2.47
CA SER A 142 -16.97 -6.20 2.36
C SER A 142 -18.13 -5.26 2.03
N SER A 143 -18.99 -5.66 1.09
CA SER A 143 -20.14 -4.84 0.66
C SER A 143 -21.21 -4.73 1.74
N THR A 144 -21.48 -5.81 2.47
CA THR A 144 -22.44 -5.81 3.59
C THR A 144 -21.99 -4.86 4.69
N LEU A 145 -20.70 -4.90 5.05
CA LEU A 145 -20.14 -4.00 6.05
C LEU A 145 -20.13 -2.55 5.55
N ALA A 146 -19.81 -2.32 4.28
CA ALA A 146 -19.89 -1.00 3.65
C ALA A 146 -21.30 -0.40 3.75
N LEU A 147 -22.34 -1.18 3.46
CA LEU A 147 -23.74 -0.75 3.54
C LEU A 147 -24.15 -0.41 4.98
N ALA A 148 -23.76 -1.25 5.94
CA ALA A 148 -24.03 -0.99 7.35
C ALA A 148 -23.36 0.31 7.83
N LEU A 149 -22.13 0.58 7.38
CA LEU A 149 -21.39 1.80 7.72
C LEU A 149 -21.91 3.03 6.96
N ALA A 150 -22.38 2.86 5.73
CA ALA A 150 -22.97 3.95 4.94
C ALA A 150 -24.23 4.54 5.59
N HIS A 151 -24.95 3.77 6.42
CA HIS A 151 -26.06 4.31 7.23
C HIS A 151 -25.62 5.38 8.25
N THR A 152 -24.33 5.49 8.57
CA THR A 152 -23.81 6.60 9.39
C THR A 152 -23.78 7.93 8.62
N GLY A 153 -24.05 7.90 7.31
CA GLY A 153 -24.19 9.07 6.45
C GLY A 153 -22.91 9.90 6.41
N HIS A 154 -23.06 11.22 6.56
CA HIS A 154 -21.94 12.16 6.48
C HIS A 154 -20.84 11.90 7.53
N ALA A 155 -21.20 11.32 8.68
CA ALA A 155 -20.23 10.97 9.72
C ALA A 155 -19.22 9.92 9.25
N PHE A 156 -19.57 9.09 8.26
CA PHE A 156 -18.66 8.08 7.73
C PHE A 156 -17.37 8.69 7.17
N THR A 157 -17.43 9.86 6.55
CA THR A 157 -16.24 10.53 5.99
C THR A 157 -15.19 10.85 7.05
N PHE A 158 -15.61 11.20 8.26
CA PHE A 158 -14.70 11.45 9.39
C PHE A 158 -14.09 10.16 9.93
N PHE A 159 -14.88 9.09 10.02
CA PHE A 159 -14.44 7.80 10.55
C PHE A 159 -13.75 6.90 9.53
N SER A 160 -13.85 7.21 8.22
CA SER A 160 -13.26 6.41 7.15
C SER A 160 -11.75 6.15 7.33
N PRO A 161 -10.91 7.16 7.69
CA PRO A 161 -9.49 6.91 8.00
C PRO A 161 -9.25 5.95 9.17
N PHE A 162 -10.17 5.85 10.12
CA PHE A 162 -10.02 4.94 11.27
C PHE A 162 -10.10 3.47 10.87
N LEU A 163 -10.79 3.13 9.77
CA LEU A 163 -10.79 1.77 9.24
C LEU A 163 -9.41 1.40 8.70
N GLY A 164 -8.79 2.30 7.93
CA GLY A 164 -7.42 2.13 7.46
C GLY A 164 -6.43 2.03 8.62
N TRP A 165 -6.58 2.91 9.61
CA TRP A 165 -5.79 2.92 10.84
C TRP A 165 -5.88 1.59 11.60
N LEU A 166 -7.09 1.07 11.83
CA LEU A 166 -7.32 -0.24 12.46
C LEU A 166 -6.69 -1.37 11.64
N GLY A 167 -6.88 -1.34 10.32
CA GLY A 167 -6.34 -2.35 9.43
C GLY A 167 -4.82 -2.42 9.47
N VAL A 168 -4.13 -1.27 9.48
CA VAL A 168 -2.65 -1.24 9.53
C VAL A 168 -2.13 -1.45 10.95
N PHE A 169 -2.84 -1.03 11.99
CA PHE A 169 -2.50 -1.38 13.36
C PHE A 169 -2.42 -2.91 13.55
N LEU A 170 -3.42 -3.64 13.03
CA LEU A 170 -3.50 -5.10 13.12
C LEU A 170 -2.51 -5.81 12.19
N THR A 171 -2.39 -5.35 10.94
CA THR A 171 -1.60 -6.05 9.91
C THR A 171 -0.14 -5.59 9.82
N GLY A 172 0.18 -4.39 10.29
CA GLY A 172 1.48 -3.73 10.12
C GLY A 172 1.77 -3.21 8.71
N SER A 173 0.85 -3.37 7.76
CA SER A 173 1.10 -3.12 6.32
C SER A 173 -0.05 -2.38 5.64
N ASP A 174 0.26 -1.25 5.01
CA ASP A 174 -0.71 -0.47 4.23
C ASP A 174 -1.23 -1.26 3.02
N THR A 175 -0.37 -2.03 2.35
CA THR A 175 -0.76 -2.89 1.23
C THR A 175 -1.80 -3.92 1.67
N SER A 176 -1.56 -4.56 2.81
CA SER A 176 -2.45 -5.56 3.40
C SER A 176 -3.79 -4.93 3.83
N SER A 177 -3.76 -3.77 4.48
CA SER A 177 -4.98 -3.03 4.87
C SER A 177 -5.79 -2.54 3.66
N ASN A 178 -5.12 -2.03 2.62
CA ASN A 178 -5.79 -1.59 1.40
C ASN A 178 -6.44 -2.76 0.65
N ALA A 179 -5.80 -3.94 0.62
CA ALA A 179 -6.43 -5.14 0.07
C ALA A 179 -7.74 -5.46 0.79
N LEU A 180 -7.77 -5.35 2.12
CA LEU A 180 -8.93 -5.66 2.96
C LEU A 180 -10.06 -4.62 2.85
N PHE A 181 -9.72 -3.34 2.91
CA PHE A 181 -10.71 -2.29 3.16
C PHE A 181 -10.94 -1.31 2.00
N ALA A 182 -10.08 -1.25 0.98
CA ALA A 182 -10.29 -0.29 -0.12
C ALA A 182 -11.59 -0.54 -0.88
N ALA A 183 -11.95 -1.80 -1.15
CA ALA A 183 -13.20 -2.14 -1.81
C ALA A 183 -14.44 -1.77 -0.97
N LEU A 184 -14.37 -1.98 0.35
CA LEU A 184 -15.39 -1.54 1.29
C LEU A 184 -15.53 -0.01 1.25
N GLN A 185 -14.42 0.73 1.28
CA GLN A 185 -14.40 2.20 1.27
C GLN A 185 -14.98 2.76 -0.02
N ALA A 186 -14.59 2.20 -1.17
CA ALA A 186 -15.16 2.57 -2.47
C ALA A 186 -16.67 2.32 -2.53
N THR A 187 -17.12 1.17 -2.02
CA THR A 187 -18.55 0.84 -1.98
C THR A 187 -19.30 1.80 -1.07
N ALA A 188 -18.80 2.05 0.15
CA ALA A 188 -19.42 2.98 1.09
C ALA A 188 -19.49 4.40 0.55
N ALA A 189 -18.44 4.86 -0.15
CA ALA A 189 -18.41 6.16 -0.81
C ALA A 189 -19.55 6.34 -1.81
N GLN A 190 -19.79 5.32 -2.66
CA GLN A 190 -20.88 5.32 -3.63
C GLN A 190 -22.25 5.38 -2.93
N GLN A 191 -22.42 4.67 -1.81
CA GLN A 191 -23.68 4.69 -1.06
C GLN A 191 -23.98 6.04 -0.40
N ILE A 192 -22.96 6.75 0.08
CA ILE A 192 -23.14 8.07 0.71
C ILE A 192 -22.99 9.24 -0.28
N GLY A 193 -22.79 8.96 -1.58
CA GLY A 193 -22.69 9.96 -2.64
C GLY A 193 -21.42 10.81 -2.63
N VAL A 194 -20.28 10.26 -2.18
CA VAL A 194 -18.97 10.93 -2.22
C VAL A 194 -18.00 10.19 -3.14
N SER A 195 -16.87 10.82 -3.48
CA SER A 195 -15.83 10.21 -4.30
C SER A 195 -15.26 8.93 -3.66
N ASP A 196 -15.20 7.84 -4.44
CA ASP A 196 -14.54 6.60 -4.05
C ASP A 196 -13.02 6.79 -3.91
N LEU A 197 -12.40 7.56 -4.80
CA LEU A 197 -11.00 7.96 -4.74
C LEU A 197 -10.68 8.61 -3.38
N LEU A 198 -11.57 9.46 -2.88
CA LEU A 198 -11.40 10.10 -1.57
C LEU A 198 -11.32 9.09 -0.43
N LEU A 199 -12.31 8.19 -0.33
CA LEU A 199 -12.38 7.27 0.82
C LEU A 199 -11.34 6.15 0.72
N VAL A 200 -10.95 5.75 -0.50
CA VAL A 200 -9.80 4.85 -0.72
C VAL A 200 -8.49 5.54 -0.33
N ALA A 201 -8.31 6.81 -0.67
CA ALA A 201 -7.15 7.60 -0.23
C ALA A 201 -7.16 7.83 1.30
N ALA A 202 -8.33 8.06 1.90
CA ALA A 202 -8.50 8.17 3.34
C ALA A 202 -8.11 6.87 4.05
N ASN A 203 -8.45 5.72 3.48
CA ASN A 203 -8.02 4.42 3.99
C ASN A 203 -6.50 4.29 4.04
N THR A 204 -5.81 4.60 2.94
CA THR A 204 -4.35 4.48 2.91
C THR A 204 -3.68 5.51 3.83
N THR A 205 -4.22 6.74 3.91
CA THR A 205 -3.67 7.81 4.75
C THR A 205 -3.86 7.51 6.23
N GLY A 206 -5.05 7.03 6.60
CA GLY A 206 -5.33 6.54 7.95
C GLY A 206 -4.45 5.33 8.30
N GLY A 207 -4.20 4.44 7.35
CA GLY A 207 -3.28 3.32 7.48
C GLY A 207 -1.88 3.74 7.92
N VAL A 208 -1.29 4.75 7.26
CA VAL A 208 0.02 5.30 7.63
C VAL A 208 0.02 5.80 9.07
N THR A 209 -1.07 6.45 9.51
CA THR A 209 -1.18 6.88 10.91
C THR A 209 -1.25 5.70 11.88
N GLY A 210 -1.89 4.58 11.50
CA GLY A 210 -1.95 3.35 12.29
C GLY A 210 -0.62 2.59 12.34
N LYS A 211 0.23 2.75 11.32
CA LYS A 211 1.54 2.08 11.26
C LYS A 211 2.43 2.44 12.46
N MET A 212 2.33 3.68 12.96
CA MET A 212 3.06 4.16 14.15
C MET A 212 2.86 3.31 15.41
N ILE A 213 1.71 2.63 15.52
CA ILE A 213 1.34 1.85 16.70
C ILE A 213 1.29 0.34 16.42
N SER A 214 1.59 -0.07 15.18
CA SER A 214 1.61 -1.49 14.82
C SER A 214 2.71 -2.22 15.64
N PRO A 215 2.42 -3.43 16.18
CA PRO A 215 3.40 -4.16 16.98
C PRO A 215 4.74 -4.38 16.27
N GLN A 216 4.69 -4.63 14.96
CA GLN A 216 5.89 -4.79 14.12
C GLN A 216 6.75 -3.51 14.07
N SER A 217 6.14 -2.35 13.82
CA SER A 217 6.89 -1.09 13.73
C SER A 217 7.45 -0.67 15.09
N ILE A 218 6.70 -0.90 16.17
CA ILE A 218 7.16 -0.65 17.54
C ILE A 218 8.37 -1.52 17.89
N ALA A 219 8.31 -2.82 17.60
CA ALA A 219 9.42 -3.73 17.88
C ALA A 219 10.69 -3.35 17.11
N ILE A 220 10.57 -2.99 15.83
CA ILE A 220 11.70 -2.55 15.00
C ILE A 220 12.27 -1.23 15.52
N ALA A 221 11.43 -0.26 15.87
CA ALA A 221 11.87 1.01 16.42
C ALA A 221 12.63 0.82 17.74
N CYS A 222 12.09 0.03 18.67
CA CYS A 222 12.75 -0.30 19.93
C CYS A 222 14.11 -0.97 19.72
N ALA A 223 14.22 -1.92 18.79
CA ALA A 223 15.49 -2.55 18.45
C ALA A 223 16.50 -1.55 17.87
N ALA A 224 16.06 -0.65 16.99
CA ALA A 224 16.93 0.31 16.31
C ALA A 224 17.53 1.37 17.25
N VAL A 225 16.79 1.80 18.28
CA VAL A 225 17.26 2.83 19.23
C VAL A 225 17.75 2.26 20.56
N GLY A 226 17.88 0.94 20.70
CA GLY A 226 18.38 0.30 21.92
C GLY A 226 17.39 0.32 23.09
N LEU A 227 16.09 0.37 22.81
CA LEU A 227 14.98 0.37 23.78
C LEU A 227 14.23 -0.98 23.82
N VAL A 228 14.93 -2.10 23.56
CA VAL A 228 14.36 -3.46 23.63
C VAL A 228 13.79 -3.71 25.02
N GLY A 229 12.57 -4.24 25.10
CA GLY A 229 11.84 -4.44 26.35
C GLY A 229 11.04 -3.22 26.83
N LYS A 230 11.08 -2.09 26.12
CA LYS A 230 10.28 -0.88 26.38
C LYS A 230 9.23 -0.61 25.30
N GLU A 231 8.78 -1.65 24.60
CA GLU A 231 7.79 -1.57 23.52
C GLU A 231 6.47 -0.95 24.01
N SER A 232 6.07 -1.27 25.24
CA SER A 232 4.86 -0.72 25.87
C SER A 232 4.96 0.78 26.13
N ASP A 233 6.12 1.27 26.55
CA ASP A 233 6.36 2.70 26.78
C ASP A 233 6.30 3.48 25.46
N LEU A 234 6.93 2.93 24.42
CA LEU A 234 6.90 3.53 23.08
C LEU A 234 5.48 3.52 22.52
N PHE A 235 4.74 2.42 22.64
CA PHE A 235 3.34 2.33 22.20
C PHE A 235 2.45 3.34 22.92
N ARG A 236 2.58 3.49 24.25
CA ARG A 236 1.82 4.48 25.03
C ARG A 236 2.12 5.91 24.60
N PHE A 237 3.35 6.18 24.19
CA PHE A 237 3.73 7.49 23.64
C PHE A 237 3.13 7.71 22.25
N THR A 238 3.25 6.72 21.35
CA THR A 238 2.84 6.88 19.95
C THR A 238 1.33 6.82 19.74
N VAL A 239 0.56 6.11 20.59
CA VAL A 239 -0.89 5.98 20.43
C VAL A 239 -1.62 7.32 20.46
N LYS A 240 -1.19 8.25 21.31
CA LYS A 240 -1.76 9.59 21.37
C LYS A 240 -1.53 10.35 20.07
N HIS A 241 -0.31 10.32 19.55
CA HIS A 241 0.05 11.00 18.29
C HIS A 241 -0.68 10.38 17.11
N SER A 242 -0.74 9.05 17.07
CA SER A 242 -1.44 8.29 16.06
C SER A 242 -2.91 8.67 15.97
N LEU A 243 -3.63 8.68 17.09
CA LEU A 243 -5.04 9.10 17.14
C LEU A 243 -5.24 10.57 16.74
N ILE A 244 -4.38 11.48 17.18
CA ILE A 244 -4.45 12.90 16.78
C ILE A 244 -4.35 13.02 15.26
N PHE A 245 -3.36 12.36 14.65
CA PHE A 245 -3.19 12.41 13.20
C PHE A 245 -4.35 11.74 12.46
N THR A 246 -4.89 10.61 12.94
CA THR A 246 -6.08 9.99 12.33
C THR A 246 -7.30 10.91 12.40
N CYS A 247 -7.53 11.58 13.54
CA CYS A 247 -8.59 12.60 13.65
C CYS A 247 -8.39 13.75 12.67
N MET A 248 -7.16 14.26 12.51
CA MET A 248 -6.85 15.31 11.55
C MET A 248 -7.15 14.87 10.11
N VAL A 249 -6.76 13.63 9.75
CA VAL A 249 -7.09 13.05 8.43
C VAL A 249 -8.60 12.91 8.27
N GLY A 250 -9.33 12.53 9.33
CA GLY A 250 -10.80 12.49 9.34
C GLY A 250 -11.42 13.85 9.03
N VAL A 251 -10.97 14.91 9.71
CA VAL A 251 -11.43 16.29 9.43
C VAL A 251 -11.12 16.69 7.99
N ILE A 252 -9.90 16.44 7.51
CA ILE A 252 -9.51 16.77 6.13
C ILE A 252 -10.40 16.01 5.13
N THR A 253 -10.64 14.72 5.37
CA THR A 253 -11.48 13.88 4.51
C THR A 253 -12.91 14.41 4.45
N THR A 254 -13.51 14.77 5.59
CA THR A 254 -14.85 15.38 5.63
C THR A 254 -14.90 16.72 4.91
N LEU A 255 -13.89 17.57 5.08
CA LEU A 255 -13.81 18.86 4.37
C LEU A 255 -13.70 18.64 2.85
N GLN A 256 -12.87 17.69 2.40
CA GLN A 256 -12.73 17.35 0.99
C GLN A 256 -14.01 16.72 0.41
N ALA A 257 -14.78 16.00 1.22
CA ALA A 257 -16.04 15.40 0.79
C ALA A 257 -17.15 16.43 0.55
N TYR A 258 -17.23 17.49 1.35
CA TYR A 258 -18.41 18.38 1.37
C TYR A 258 -18.15 19.87 1.13
N VAL A 259 -16.93 20.35 1.38
CA VAL A 259 -16.59 21.78 1.29
C VAL A 259 -15.58 22.06 0.18
N LEU A 260 -14.55 21.22 0.08
CA LEU A 260 -13.41 21.36 -0.83
C LEU A 260 -13.45 20.31 -1.95
N THR A 261 -14.64 20.10 -2.53
CA THR A 261 -14.90 19.05 -3.52
C THR A 261 -14.07 19.19 -4.81
N TRP A 262 -13.58 20.39 -5.11
CA TRP A 262 -12.72 20.70 -6.25
C TRP A 262 -11.28 20.16 -6.11
N MET A 263 -10.85 19.76 -4.91
CA MET A 263 -9.49 19.26 -4.67
C MET A 263 -9.29 17.83 -5.19
N ILE A 264 -10.38 17.11 -5.44
CA ILE A 264 -10.35 15.70 -5.82
C ILE A 264 -10.47 15.64 -7.35
N PRO A 265 -9.48 15.06 -8.04
CA PRO A 265 -9.46 14.98 -9.50
C PRO A 265 -10.51 14.02 -10.07
#